data_AF-A0A6B2JTS5-F1
#
_entry.id   AF-A0A6B2JTS5-F1
#
_cell.length_a   1.000
_cell.length_b   1.000
_cell.length_c   1.000
_cell.angle_alpha   90.00
_cell.angle_beta   90.00
_cell.angle_gamma   90.00
#
_symmetry.space_group_name_H-M   'P 1'
#
loop_
_entity.id
_entity.type
_entity.pdbx_description
1 polymer ?
#
loop_
_entity_poly.entity_id
_entity_poly.type
_entity_poly.pdbx_seq_one_letter_code
_entity_poly.pdbx_strand_id
1 'polypeptide(L)'
;MDKETFARQLALSMARTPDSILGLAERPVGRGVSAERKARASWLAGLDEGSRQWIHQLVDEGVHAGVFGVLCVLDHVRFLEDGEDKGTFTLTHTSPSGEQTQINPDQGEMLHDLYNAYRRSAQS
;
A
#
# COMPACT_ATOMS: atom_id res chain seq x y z
N MET A 1 1.01 18.55 -7.34
CA MET A 1 1.44 17.21 -7.78
C MET A 1 0.34 16.68 -8.70
N ASP A 2 0.69 16.09 -9.83
CA ASP A 2 -0.28 15.49 -10.76
C ASP A 2 -0.55 14.00 -10.45
N LYS A 3 -1.53 13.43 -11.18
CA LYS A 3 -2.00 12.05 -11.06
C LYS A 3 -0.88 11.01 -11.24
N GLU A 4 -0.10 11.12 -12.31
CA GLU A 4 0.98 10.18 -12.63
C GLU A 4 2.10 10.23 -11.59
N THR A 5 2.53 11.44 -11.22
CA THR A 5 3.55 11.65 -10.19
C THR A 5 3.09 11.06 -8.87
N PHE A 6 1.83 11.27 -8.49
CA PHE A 6 1.26 10.68 -7.28
C PHE A 6 1.33 9.15 -7.31
N ALA A 7 0.80 8.52 -8.36
CA ALA A 7 0.76 7.06 -8.46
C ALA A 7 2.17 6.45 -8.45
N ARG A 8 3.12 7.08 -9.15
CA ARG A 8 4.53 6.65 -9.15
C ARG A 8 5.17 6.77 -7.78
N GLN A 9 5.02 7.92 -7.11
CA GLN A 9 5.62 8.14 -5.79
C GLN A 9 4.98 7.23 -4.74
N LEU A 10 3.68 6.97 -4.84
CA LEU A 10 2.99 6.01 -3.98
C LEU A 10 3.55 4.60 -4.17
N ALA A 11 3.72 4.14 -5.42
CA ALA A 11 4.32 2.83 -5.71
C ALA A 11 5.73 2.70 -5.12
N LEU A 12 6.58 3.71 -5.32
CA LEU A 12 7.95 3.75 -4.76
C LEU A 12 7.94 3.77 -3.22
N SER A 13 7.03 4.54 -2.61
CA SER A 13 6.92 4.62 -1.16
C SER A 13 6.49 3.30 -0.54
N MET A 14 5.65 2.53 -1.23
CA MET A 14 5.13 1.25 -0.72
C MET A 14 6.06 0.06 -0.98
N ALA A 15 7.01 0.18 -1.90
CA ALA A 15 7.89 -0.91 -2.31
C ALA A 15 8.70 -1.55 -1.15
N ARG A 16 9.06 -0.77 -0.11
CA ARG A 16 9.81 -1.26 1.06
C ARG A 16 8.94 -1.56 2.28
N THR A 17 7.63 -1.42 2.15
CA THR A 17 6.70 -1.69 3.25
C THR A 17 6.75 -3.16 3.70
N PRO A 18 6.82 -4.17 2.79
CA PRO A 18 6.92 -5.57 3.21
C PRO A 18 8.16 -5.85 4.07
N ASP A 19 9.33 -5.38 3.63
CA ASP A 19 10.59 -5.49 4.38
C ASP A 19 10.50 -4.80 5.74
N SER A 20 9.85 -3.64 5.80
CA SER A 20 9.67 -2.88 7.05
C SER A 20 8.77 -3.62 8.04
N ILE A 21 7.66 -4.21 7.55
CA ILE A 21 6.73 -5.02 8.36
C ILE A 21 7.46 -6.24 8.92
N LEU A 22 8.19 -6.97 8.07
CA LEU A 22 8.92 -8.15 8.49
C LEU A 22 10.07 -7.81 9.45
N GLY A 23 10.83 -6.75 9.19
CA GLY A 23 11.90 -6.30 10.07
C GLY A 23 11.38 -5.94 11.47
N LEU A 24 10.20 -5.33 11.58
CA LEU A 24 9.54 -5.07 12.87
C LEU A 24 9.03 -6.34 13.56
N ALA A 25 8.57 -7.32 12.77
CA ALA A 25 8.10 -8.61 13.30
C ALA A 25 9.26 -9.49 13.80
N GLU A 26 10.40 -9.46 13.12
CA GLU A 26 11.63 -10.17 13.50
C GLU A 26 12.35 -9.51 14.69
N ARG A 27 12.35 -8.17 14.72
CA ARG A 27 13.06 -7.37 15.74
C ARG A 27 12.07 -6.41 16.40
N PRO A 28 11.16 -6.91 17.26
CA PRO A 28 10.20 -6.05 17.92
C PRO A 28 10.92 -5.06 18.84
N VAL A 29 10.74 -3.76 18.59
CA VAL A 29 11.38 -2.65 19.34
C VAL A 29 10.47 -2.11 20.45
N GLY A 30 11.08 -1.56 21.51
CA GLY A 30 10.39 -0.80 22.57
C GLY A 30 10.49 -1.41 23.98
N ARG A 31 10.25 -0.59 25.02
CA ARG A 31 10.15 -1.08 26.40
C ARG A 31 8.84 -1.84 26.58
N GLY A 32 8.90 -3.08 27.07
CA GLY A 32 7.71 -3.91 27.33
C GLY A 32 7.16 -4.68 26.13
N VAL A 33 8.01 -5.14 25.21
CA VAL A 33 7.58 -6.04 24.12
C VAL A 33 6.78 -7.22 24.69
N SER A 34 5.54 -7.39 24.21
CA SER A 34 4.62 -8.42 24.68
C SER A 34 5.17 -9.84 24.44
N ALA A 35 4.71 -10.80 25.25
CA ALA A 35 5.07 -12.21 25.07
C ALA A 35 4.70 -12.71 23.66
N GLU A 36 3.56 -12.27 23.12
CA GLU A 36 3.12 -12.63 21.76
C GLU A 36 4.10 -12.14 20.68
N ARG A 37 4.57 -10.88 20.77
CA ARG A 37 5.53 -10.33 19.81
C ARG A 37 6.87 -11.05 19.86
N LYS A 38 7.33 -11.43 21.07
CA LYS A 38 8.54 -12.24 21.24
C LYS A 38 8.39 -13.64 20.65
N ALA A 39 7.24 -14.28 20.89
CA ALA A 39 6.94 -15.61 20.34
C ALA A 39 6.93 -15.57 18.81
N ARG A 40 6.31 -14.56 18.21
CA ARG A 40 6.29 -14.36 16.75
C ARG A 40 7.70 -14.14 16.19
N ALA A 41 8.50 -13.29 16.81
CA ALA A 41 9.89 -13.06 16.42
C ALA A 41 10.72 -14.35 16.48
N SER A 42 10.57 -15.12 17.56
CA SER A 42 11.25 -16.42 17.72
C SER A 42 10.81 -17.44 16.68
N TRP A 43 9.52 -17.47 16.34
CA TRP A 43 8.98 -18.33 15.29
C TRP A 43 9.55 -17.96 13.91
N LEU A 44 9.55 -16.67 13.55
CA LEU A 44 10.14 -16.17 12.29
C LEU A 44 11.63 -16.50 12.18
N ALA A 45 12.37 -16.37 13.29
CA ALA A 45 13.80 -16.70 13.34
C ALA A 45 14.07 -18.19 13.08
N GLY A 46 13.11 -19.08 13.40
CA GLY A 46 13.23 -20.52 13.19
C GLY A 46 12.86 -21.01 11.78
N LEU A 47 12.35 -20.14 10.91
CA LEU A 47 11.98 -20.52 9.55
C LEU A 47 13.21 -20.74 8.66
N ASP A 48 13.07 -21.64 7.67
CA ASP A 48 14.04 -21.76 6.60
C ASP A 48 13.87 -20.65 5.56
N GLU A 49 14.84 -20.54 4.65
CA GLU A 49 14.87 -19.47 3.66
C GLU A 49 13.68 -19.52 2.69
N GLY A 50 13.25 -20.73 2.29
CA GLY A 50 12.08 -20.90 1.43
C GLY A 50 10.80 -20.41 2.10
N SER A 51 10.59 -20.74 3.37
CA SER A 51 9.44 -20.27 4.14
C SER A 51 9.47 -18.76 4.35
N ARG A 52 10.65 -18.17 4.56
CA ARG A 52 10.81 -16.71 4.66
C ARG A 52 10.41 -16.02 3.36
N GLN A 53 10.82 -16.56 2.21
CA GLN A 53 10.45 -16.02 0.90
C GLN A 53 8.92 -16.07 0.68
N TRP A 54 8.27 -17.18 1.05
CA TRP A 54 6.81 -17.28 0.94
C TRP A 54 6.07 -16.28 1.83
N ILE A 55 6.54 -16.08 3.07
CA ILE A 55 5.95 -15.07 3.96
C ILE A 55 6.17 -13.67 3.40
N HIS A 56 7.36 -13.38 2.88
CA HIS A 56 7.64 -12.10 2.24
C HIS A 56 6.68 -11.83 1.09
N GLN A 57 6.51 -12.80 0.19
CA GLN A 57 5.57 -12.69 -0.91
C GLN A 57 4.14 -12.45 -0.43
N LEU A 58 3.66 -13.18 0.59
CA LEU A 58 2.32 -12.97 1.14
C LEU A 58 2.14 -11.57 1.75
N VAL A 59 3.16 -11.04 2.42
CA VAL A 59 3.12 -9.67 2.97
C VAL A 59 3.13 -8.65 1.83
N ASP A 60 3.95 -8.83 0.80
CA ASP A 60 3.99 -7.97 -0.38
C ASP A 60 2.65 -7.97 -1.14
N GLU A 61 2.06 -9.14 -1.37
CA GLU A 61 0.72 -9.29 -1.93
C GLU A 61 -0.35 -8.59 -1.09
N GLY A 62 -0.28 -8.72 0.24
CA GLY A 62 -1.21 -8.06 1.17
C GLY A 62 -1.11 -6.53 1.14
N VAL A 63 0.12 -5.99 1.17
CA VAL A 63 0.36 -4.54 1.03
C VAL A 63 -0.19 -4.04 -0.30
N HIS A 64 0.12 -4.77 -1.38
CA HIS A 64 -0.35 -4.43 -2.72
C HIS A 64 -1.87 -4.42 -2.82
N ALA A 65 -2.53 -5.50 -2.38
CA ALA A 65 -3.98 -5.63 -2.43
C ALA A 65 -4.69 -4.54 -1.61
N GLY A 66 -4.13 -4.15 -0.47
CA GLY A 66 -4.64 -3.06 0.36
C GLY A 66 -4.59 -1.72 -0.35
N VAL A 67 -3.42 -1.34 -0.89
CA VAL A 67 -3.23 -0.06 -1.59
C VAL A 67 -4.08 -0.03 -2.86
N PHE A 68 -4.00 -1.08 -3.69
CA PHE A 68 -4.78 -1.20 -4.93
C PHE A 68 -6.28 -1.09 -4.64
N GLY A 69 -6.76 -1.78 -3.60
CA GLY A 69 -8.16 -1.75 -3.22
C GLY A 69 -8.67 -0.37 -2.82
N VAL A 70 -7.87 0.43 -2.11
CA VAL A 70 -8.20 1.83 -1.80
C VAL A 70 -8.22 2.69 -3.05
N LEU A 71 -7.25 2.51 -3.96
CA LEU A 71 -7.22 3.25 -5.23
C LEU A 71 -8.46 2.93 -6.08
N CYS A 72 -8.93 1.67 -6.12
CA CYS A 72 -10.19 1.33 -6.78
C CYS A 72 -11.41 2.09 -6.22
N VAL A 73 -11.42 2.39 -4.91
CA VAL A 73 -12.49 3.21 -4.30
C VAL A 73 -12.40 4.66 -4.76
N LEU A 74 -11.18 5.20 -4.79
CA LEU A 74 -10.92 6.56 -5.31
C LEU A 74 -11.20 6.68 -6.80
N ASP A 75 -11.04 5.61 -7.57
CA ASP A 75 -11.36 5.56 -9.01
C ASP A 75 -12.84 5.23 -9.28
N HIS A 76 -13.66 5.09 -8.23
CA HIS A 76 -15.10 4.81 -8.34
C HIS A 76 -15.44 3.50 -9.07
N VAL A 77 -14.51 2.55 -9.07
CA VAL A 77 -14.72 1.19 -9.61
C VAL A 77 -14.96 0.16 -8.51
N ARG A 78 -14.83 0.58 -7.24
CA ARG A 78 -15.22 -0.17 -6.04
C ARG A 78 -16.00 0.75 -5.11
N PHE A 79 -17.19 0.34 -4.71
CA PHE A 79 -18.04 1.13 -3.82
C PHE A 79 -18.00 0.58 -2.40
N LEU A 80 -18.12 1.47 -1.41
CA LEU A 80 -18.17 1.12 0.01
C LEU A 80 -19.60 1.07 0.54
N GLU A 81 -20.52 1.72 -0.16
CA GLU A 81 -21.94 1.76 0.14
C GLU A 81 -22.63 0.51 -0.40
N ASP A 82 -23.59 -0.05 0.34
CA ASP A 82 -24.38 -1.21 -0.06
C ASP A 82 -25.72 -0.83 -0.75
N GLY A 83 -26.10 0.46 -0.76
CA GLY A 83 -27.35 0.96 -1.33
C GLY A 83 -27.31 1.21 -2.84
N GLU A 84 -28.45 1.58 -3.44
CA GLU A 84 -28.52 1.94 -4.87
C GLU A 84 -27.73 3.21 -5.20
N ASP A 85 -27.76 4.20 -4.29
CA ASP A 85 -27.00 5.43 -4.41
C ASP A 85 -25.53 5.21 -4.00
N LYS A 86 -24.60 5.59 -4.88
CA LYS A 86 -23.15 5.50 -4.63
C LYS A 86 -22.54 6.90 -4.55
N GLY A 87 -21.72 7.12 -3.52
CA GLY A 87 -20.93 8.33 -3.39
C GLY A 87 -19.66 8.29 -4.24
N THR A 88 -18.98 9.44 -4.32
CA THR A 88 -17.66 9.58 -4.93
C THR A 88 -16.68 10.20 -3.93
N PHE A 89 -15.47 9.68 -3.85
CA PHE A 89 -14.39 10.21 -3.02
C PHE A 89 -13.37 10.98 -3.84
N THR A 90 -13.11 12.24 -3.51
CA THR A 90 -12.11 13.04 -4.22
C THR A 90 -10.83 13.16 -3.40
N LEU A 91 -9.68 12.96 -4.06
CA LEU A 91 -8.35 13.18 -3.54
C LEU A 91 -7.75 14.43 -4.16
N THR A 92 -7.40 15.40 -3.33
CA THR A 92 -6.81 16.68 -3.76
C THR A 92 -5.45 16.86 -3.12
N HIS A 93 -4.45 17.22 -3.92
CA HIS A 93 -3.16 17.68 -3.44
C HIS A 93 -3.16 19.20 -3.35
N THR A 94 -2.90 19.73 -2.16
CA THR A 94 -2.67 21.17 -1.92
C THR A 94 -1.17 21.43 -1.86
N SER A 95 -0.66 22.27 -2.75
CA SER A 95 0.75 22.67 -2.76
C SER A 95 1.09 23.60 -1.58
N PRO A 96 2.38 23.82 -1.27
CA PRO A 96 2.78 24.79 -0.26
C PRO A 96 2.32 26.23 -0.53
N SER A 97 2.07 26.59 -1.80
CA SER A 97 1.51 27.90 -2.18
C SER A 97 -0.02 27.96 -2.07
N GLY A 98 -0.68 26.86 -1.72
CA GLY A 98 -2.13 26.75 -1.60
C GLY A 98 -2.86 26.32 -2.88
N GLU A 99 -2.13 26.09 -3.98
CA GLU A 99 -2.72 25.60 -5.23
C GLU A 99 -3.24 24.18 -5.06
N GLN A 100 -4.46 23.91 -5.54
CA GLN A 100 -5.10 22.61 -5.43
C GLN A 100 -5.14 21.90 -6.79
N THR A 101 -4.75 20.63 -6.78
CA THR A 101 -4.85 19.74 -7.94
C THR A 101 -5.61 18.48 -7.54
N GLN A 102 -6.72 18.19 -8.21
CA GLN A 102 -7.40 16.91 -8.04
C GLN A 102 -6.55 15.79 -8.65
N ILE A 103 -6.29 14.75 -7.85
CA ILE A 103 -5.42 13.62 -8.20
C ILE A 103 -6.19 12.52 -8.92
N ASN A 104 -7.46 12.30 -8.56
CA ASN A 104 -8.37 11.35 -9.20
C ASN A 104 -9.53 12.05 -9.94
N PRO A 105 -9.27 12.86 -10.99
CA PRO A 105 -10.33 13.26 -11.89
C PRO A 105 -10.90 12.03 -12.61
N ASP A 106 -12.21 12.07 -12.91
CA ASP A 106 -12.96 11.03 -13.64
C ASP A 106 -12.43 10.76 -15.06
N GLN A 107 -11.56 11.63 -15.57
CA GLN A 107 -10.97 11.52 -16.90
C GLN A 107 -9.55 10.96 -16.86
N GLY A 108 -9.20 10.25 -17.93
CA GLY A 108 -7.87 9.68 -18.14
C GLY A 108 -7.70 8.31 -17.49
N GLU A 109 -6.44 7.91 -17.29
CA GLU A 109 -6.10 6.62 -16.69
C GLU A 109 -6.49 6.57 -15.21
N MET A 110 -6.84 5.38 -14.73
CA MET A 110 -7.23 5.12 -13.35
C MET A 110 -6.00 5.04 -12.44
N LEU A 111 -6.11 5.51 -11.20
CA LEU A 111 -5.00 5.47 -10.24
C LEU A 111 -4.54 4.04 -9.95
N HIS A 112 -5.46 3.09 -9.85
CA HIS A 112 -5.14 1.68 -9.58
C HIS A 112 -4.33 1.04 -10.72
N ASP A 113 -4.62 1.41 -11.97
CA ASP A 113 -3.87 0.95 -13.15
C ASP A 113 -2.47 1.57 -13.22
N LEU A 114 -2.37 2.90 -13.00
CA LEU A 114 -1.10 3.60 -12.90
C LEU A 114 -0.21 3.01 -11.80
N TYR A 115 -0.78 2.78 -10.61
CA TYR A 115 -0.07 2.16 -9.49
C TYR A 115 0.43 0.76 -9.84
N ASN A 116 -0.41 -0.07 -10.48
CA ASN A 116 -0.03 -1.39 -10.97
C ASN A 116 1.15 -1.32 -11.95
N ALA A 117 1.10 -0.39 -12.90
CA ALA A 117 2.15 -0.20 -13.89
C ALA A 117 3.48 0.18 -13.22
N TYR A 118 3.49 1.18 -12.35
CA TYR A 118 4.71 1.63 -11.68
C TYR A 118 5.27 0.62 -10.68
N ARG A 119 4.42 -0.15 -9.99
CA ARG A 119 4.88 -1.21 -9.09
C ARG A 119 5.63 -2.30 -9.85
N ARG A 120 5.11 -2.76 -10.99
CA ARG A 120 5.80 -3.75 -11.83
C ARG A 120 7.18 -3.25 -12.27
N SER A 121 7.28 -1.99 -12.66
CA SER A 121 8.55 -1.37 -13.05
C SER A 121 9.52 -1.13 -11.87
N ALA A 122 9.03 -1.07 -10.64
CA ALA A 122 9.86 -0.93 -9.44
C ALA A 122 10.41 -2.28 -8.93
N GLN A 123 9.86 -3.40 -9.40
CA GLN A 123 10.26 -4.76 -9.05
C GLN A 123 11.18 -5.41 -10.11
N SER A 124 11.32 -4.79 -11.29
CA SER A 124 12.24 -5.20 -12.37
C SER A 124 13.62 -4.56 -12.23
#